data_AF-A0A3D0RRI7-F1
#
_entry.id   AF-A0A3D0RRI7-F1
#
_cell.length_a   1.000
_cell.length_b   1.000
_cell.length_c   1.000
_cell.angle_alpha   90.00
_cell.angle_beta   90.00
_cell.angle_gamma   90.00
#
_symmetry.space_group_name_H-M   'P 1'
#
loop_
_entity.id
_entity.type
_entity.pdbx_description
1 polymer ?
#
loop_
_entity_poly.entity_id
_entity_poly.type
_entity_poly.pdbx_seq_one_letter_code
_entity_poly.pdbx_strand_id
1 'polypeptide(L)'
;MTEVKHESDILSSQRRTAKAVTLLLFVLMSLVSIYTLFFVPTEDKTIIDNIMMPCVALSAGYGYYLSRKGNHIRGIYVLLSVISIASLLYPLAADNVGWQTAIVMALISTAIANGTLPSQSATRISIGAFVFAILIVLIELFAPGAT
;
A
#
# COMPACT_ATOMS: atom_id res chain seq x y z
N MET A 1 -17.30 -24.21 -22.60
CA MET A 1 -16.42 -23.34 -23.42
C MET A 1 -16.55 -21.86 -23.07
N THR A 2 -17.73 -21.40 -22.63
CA THR A 2 -18.00 -20.03 -22.15
C THR A 2 -17.36 -19.71 -20.78
N GLU A 3 -17.38 -20.64 -19.82
CA GLU A 3 -16.77 -20.44 -18.49
C GLU A 3 -15.25 -20.27 -18.54
N VAL A 4 -14.55 -21.13 -19.29
CA VAL A 4 -13.08 -21.06 -19.43
C VAL A 4 -12.63 -19.74 -20.08
N LYS A 5 -13.40 -19.22 -21.04
CA LYS A 5 -13.12 -17.94 -21.68
C LYS A 5 -13.31 -16.79 -20.69
N HIS A 6 -14.40 -16.82 -19.92
CA HIS A 6 -14.69 -15.81 -18.91
C HIS A 6 -13.62 -15.72 -17.81
N GLU A 7 -13.15 -16.87 -17.32
CA GLU A 7 -12.08 -16.93 -16.32
C GLU A 7 -10.75 -16.39 -16.85
N SER A 8 -10.41 -16.71 -18.12
CA SER A 8 -9.21 -16.20 -18.77
C SER A 8 -9.23 -14.68 -18.96
N ASP A 9 -10.40 -14.11 -19.27
CA ASP A 9 -10.59 -12.67 -19.45
C ASP A 9 -10.42 -11.93 -18.11
N ILE A 10 -10.96 -12.47 -17.01
CA ILE A 10 -10.81 -11.91 -15.66
C ILE A 10 -9.33 -11.88 -15.22
N LEU A 11 -8.61 -12.99 -15.39
CA LEU A 11 -7.19 -13.07 -15.04
C LEU A 11 -6.33 -12.11 -15.86
N SER A 12 -6.65 -11.95 -17.15
CA SER A 12 -5.96 -11.01 -18.04
C SER A 12 -6.19 -9.55 -17.61
N SER A 13 -7.41 -9.23 -17.19
CA SER A 13 -7.81 -7.91 -16.70
C SER A 13 -7.11 -7.59 -15.37
N GLN A 14 -7.17 -8.48 -14.39
CA GLN A 14 -6.49 -8.33 -13.09
C GLN A 14 -4.99 -8.10 -13.27
N ARG A 15 -4.34 -8.86 -14.16
CA ARG A 15 -2.91 -8.68 -14.45
C ARG A 15 -2.62 -7.32 -15.08
N ARG A 16 -3.48 -6.82 -15.98
CA ARG A 16 -3.33 -5.49 -16.59
C ARG A 16 -3.50 -4.39 -15.54
N THR A 17 -4.51 -4.50 -14.68
CA THR A 17 -4.75 -3.57 -13.59
C THR A 17 -3.59 -3.57 -12.59
N ALA A 18 -3.09 -4.75 -12.19
CA ALA A 18 -1.94 -4.87 -11.29
C ALA A 18 -0.70 -4.18 -11.84
N LYS A 19 -0.40 -4.33 -13.14
CA LYS A 19 0.69 -3.61 -13.81
C LYS A 19 0.49 -2.10 -13.79
N ALA A 20 -0.72 -1.63 -14.07
CA ALA A 20 -1.02 -0.20 -14.09
C ALA A 20 -0.90 0.42 -12.69
N VAL A 21 -1.53 -0.21 -11.69
CA VAL A 21 -1.51 0.23 -10.29
C VAL A 21 -0.08 0.29 -9.75
N THR A 22 0.69 -0.78 -9.91
CA THR A 22 2.09 -0.84 -9.42
C THR A 22 2.99 0.17 -10.12
N LEU A 23 2.80 0.42 -11.42
CA LEU A 23 3.55 1.44 -12.15
C LEU A 23 3.19 2.85 -11.70
N LEU A 24 1.89 3.15 -11.60
CA LEU A 24 1.41 4.47 -11.19
C LEU A 24 1.89 4.79 -9.78
N LEU A 25 1.74 3.84 -8.85
CA LEU A 25 2.26 4.00 -7.49
C LEU A 25 3.78 4.14 -7.46
N PHE A 26 4.51 3.38 -8.28
CA PHE A 26 5.96 3.54 -8.36
C PHE A 26 6.35 4.95 -8.79
N VAL A 27 5.74 5.49 -9.85
CA VAL A 27 6.02 6.84 -10.34
C VAL A 27 5.64 7.89 -9.30
N LEU A 28 4.42 7.83 -8.77
CA LEU A 28 3.93 8.81 -7.78
C LEU A 28 4.78 8.77 -6.50
N MET A 29 5.03 7.60 -5.94
CA MET A 29 5.80 7.46 -4.71
C MET A 29 7.28 7.79 -4.91
N SER A 30 7.83 7.58 -6.11
CA SER A 30 9.19 8.06 -6.41
C SER A 30 9.27 9.58 -6.40
N LEU A 31 8.28 10.27 -6.99
CA LEU A 31 8.22 11.73 -6.96
C LEU A 31 8.05 12.26 -5.53
N VAL A 32 7.14 11.67 -4.75
CA VAL A 32 6.95 12.00 -3.33
C VAL A 32 8.24 11.76 -2.56
N SER A 33 8.87 10.60 -2.73
CA SER A 33 10.12 10.25 -2.05
C SER A 33 11.25 11.24 -2.36
N ILE A 34 11.42 11.63 -3.62
CA ILE A 34 12.43 12.63 -4.01
C ILE A 34 12.12 13.97 -3.35
N TYR A 35 10.85 14.40 -3.40
CA TYR A 35 10.44 15.65 -2.77
C TYR A 35 10.71 15.64 -1.25
N THR A 36 10.29 14.59 -0.55
CA THR A 36 10.49 14.43 0.90
C THR A 36 11.97 14.39 1.30
N LEU A 37 12.80 13.71 0.52
CA LEU A 37 14.23 13.57 0.84
C LEU A 37 14.99 14.90 0.66
N PHE A 38 14.72 15.63 -0.43
CA PHE A 38 15.55 16.76 -0.85
C PHE A 38 14.96 18.14 -0.56
N PHE A 39 13.63 18.27 -0.46
CA PHE A 39 12.96 19.58 -0.39
C PHE A 39 12.23 19.84 0.93
N VAL A 40 11.88 18.81 1.70
CA VAL A 40 11.27 18.99 3.02
C VAL A 40 12.37 19.21 4.07
N PRO A 41 12.33 20.34 4.81
CA PRO A 41 13.27 20.63 5.89
C PRO A 41 13.28 19.51 6.94
N THR A 42 14.43 19.25 7.55
CA THR A 42 14.58 18.15 8.51
C THR A 42 13.72 18.33 9.76
N GLU A 43 13.39 19.58 10.10
CA GLU A 43 12.55 19.94 11.24
C GLU A 43 11.07 19.58 11.01
N ASP A 44 10.64 19.51 9.74
CA ASP A 44 9.25 19.29 9.33
C ASP A 44 8.96 17.83 8.93
N LYS A 45 9.93 16.91 9.07
CA LYS A 45 9.77 15.50 8.67
C LYS A 45 10.18 14.53 9.76
N THR A 46 9.42 13.44 9.88
CA THR A 46 9.79 12.34 10.77
C THR A 46 10.96 11.56 10.18
N ILE A 47 11.75 10.91 11.03
CA ILE A 47 12.80 9.97 10.58
C ILE A 47 12.20 8.88 9.68
N ILE A 48 10.96 8.48 9.98
CA ILE A 48 10.21 7.46 9.25
C ILE A 48 9.92 7.89 7.81
N ASP A 49 9.66 9.18 7.56
CA ASP A 49 9.41 9.69 6.20
C ASP A 49 10.58 9.45 5.24
N ASN A 50 11.82 9.59 5.74
CA ASN A 50 13.02 9.38 4.92
C ASN A 50 13.26 7.91 4.56
N ILE A 51 12.63 6.97 5.27
CA ILE A 51 12.81 5.52 5.08
C ILE A 51 11.60 4.92 4.37
N MET A 52 10.39 5.25 4.82
CA MET A 52 9.17 4.63 4.34
C MET A 52 8.73 5.14 2.97
N MET A 53 8.92 6.44 2.65
CA MET A 53 8.57 6.94 1.32
C MET A 53 9.39 6.25 0.20
N PRO A 54 10.73 6.13 0.31
CA PRO A 54 11.51 5.33 -0.65
C PRO A 54 11.14 3.84 -0.61
N CYS A 55 10.89 3.27 0.57
CA CYS A 55 10.56 1.85 0.71
C CYS A 55 9.25 1.50 -0.02
N VAL A 56 8.21 2.33 0.12
CA VAL A 56 6.94 2.17 -0.60
C VAL A 56 7.15 2.35 -2.11
N ALA A 57 7.97 3.30 -2.54
CA ALA A 57 8.31 3.46 -3.96
C ALA A 57 9.00 2.19 -4.51
N LEU A 58 10.04 1.70 -3.83
CA LEU A 58 10.77 0.50 -4.23
C LEU A 58 9.89 -0.75 -4.24
N SER A 59 8.98 -0.89 -3.27
CA SER A 59 8.05 -2.02 -3.23
C SER A 59 7.05 -1.98 -4.39
N ALA A 60 6.56 -0.80 -4.78
CA ALA A 60 5.74 -0.61 -5.97
C ALA A 60 6.52 -0.94 -7.26
N GLY A 61 7.77 -0.48 -7.37
CA GLY A 61 8.65 -0.80 -8.49
C GLY A 61 8.94 -2.31 -8.61
N TYR A 62 9.20 -2.97 -7.48
CA TYR A 62 9.37 -4.42 -7.43
C TYR A 62 8.07 -5.17 -7.76
N GLY A 63 6.93 -4.69 -7.26
CA GLY A 63 5.61 -5.22 -7.61
C GLY A 63 5.31 -5.11 -9.09
N TYR A 64 5.72 -4.01 -9.73
CA TYR A 64 5.61 -3.81 -11.17
C TYR A 64 6.48 -4.81 -11.96
N TYR A 65 7.72 -4.98 -11.54
CA TYR A 65 8.64 -5.94 -12.14
C TYR A 65 8.09 -7.38 -12.06
N LEU A 66 7.59 -7.80 -10.90
CA LEU A 66 6.94 -9.10 -10.73
C LEU A 66 5.68 -9.26 -11.60
N SER A 67 4.86 -8.20 -11.68
CA SER A 67 3.66 -8.17 -12.53
C SER A 67 3.98 -8.31 -14.01
N ARG A 68 5.10 -7.73 -14.48
CA ARG A 68 5.63 -7.95 -15.84
C ARG A 68 6.01 -9.41 -16.07
N LYS A 69 6.70 -10.03 -15.12
CA LYS A 69 7.07 -11.47 -15.15
C LYS A 69 5.89 -12.45 -15.01
N GLY A 70 4.67 -11.95 -14.84
CA GLY A 70 3.46 -12.78 -14.72
C GLY A 70 3.04 -13.08 -13.29
N ASN A 71 3.87 -12.75 -12.32
CA ASN A 71 3.63 -13.00 -10.90
C ASN A 71 3.00 -11.78 -10.21
N HIS A 72 1.89 -11.30 -10.77
CA HIS A 72 1.23 -10.07 -10.34
C HIS A 72 0.67 -10.15 -8.92
N ILE A 73 0.10 -11.30 -8.52
CA ILE A 73 -0.42 -11.51 -7.17
C ILE A 73 0.67 -11.31 -6.11
N ARG A 74 1.85 -11.92 -6.29
CA ARG A 74 2.97 -11.72 -5.36
C ARG A 74 3.45 -10.27 -5.33
N GLY A 75 3.47 -9.61 -6.49
CA GLY A 75 3.83 -8.19 -6.57
C GLY A 75 2.88 -7.30 -5.76
N ILE A 76 1.58 -7.55 -5.85
CA ILE A 76 0.56 -6.84 -5.07
C ILE A 76 0.69 -7.14 -3.58
N TYR A 77 0.94 -8.40 -3.18
CA TYR A 77 1.13 -8.70 -1.76
C TYR A 77 2.34 -7.98 -1.16
N VAL A 78 3.48 -7.92 -1.88
CA VAL A 78 4.65 -7.18 -1.41
C VAL A 78 4.33 -5.70 -1.21
N LEU A 79 3.66 -5.08 -2.18
CA LEU A 79 3.23 -3.68 -2.08
C LEU A 79 2.32 -3.45 -0.86
N LEU A 80 1.28 -4.28 -0.71
CA LEU A 80 0.32 -4.17 0.39
C LEU A 80 0.98 -4.38 1.75
N SER A 81 1.90 -5.34 1.87
CA SER A 81 2.65 -5.56 3.12
C SER A 81 3.48 -4.34 3.52
N VAL A 82 4.16 -3.70 2.56
CA VAL A 82 4.96 -2.49 2.85
C VAL A 82 4.08 -1.31 3.23
N ILE A 83 2.91 -1.15 2.58
CA ILE A 83 1.92 -0.15 2.96
C ILE A 83 1.44 -0.38 4.40
N SER A 84 1.09 -1.62 4.77
CA SER A 84 0.64 -1.93 6.14
C SER A 84 1.73 -1.67 7.18
N ILE A 85 2.99 -2.01 6.89
CA ILE A 85 4.12 -1.71 7.78
C ILE A 85 4.28 -0.20 7.95
N ALA A 86 4.22 0.57 6.86
CA ALA A 86 4.29 2.03 6.94
C ALA A 86 3.21 2.58 7.87
N SER A 87 1.96 2.18 7.66
CA SER A 87 0.83 2.66 8.46
C SER A 87 0.90 2.28 9.93
N LEU A 88 1.56 1.18 10.28
CA LEU A 88 1.78 0.81 11.68
C LEU A 88 2.86 1.67 12.35
N LEU A 89 3.86 2.11 11.58
CA LEU A 89 4.99 2.86 12.08
C LEU A 89 4.66 4.35 12.29
N TYR A 90 3.80 4.94 11.45
CA TYR A 90 3.43 6.35 11.54
C TYR A 90 2.86 6.80 12.90
N PRO A 91 1.91 6.07 13.53
CA PRO A 91 1.39 6.42 14.86
C PRO A 91 2.47 6.44 15.96
N LEU A 92 3.58 5.73 15.76
CA LEU A 92 4.69 5.70 16.72
C LEU A 92 5.66 6.87 16.53
N ALA A 93 5.64 7.50 15.35
CA ALA A 93 6.58 8.55 14.97
C ALA A 93 6.01 9.96 14.99
N ALA A 94 4.69 10.11 14.88
CA ALA A 94 4.03 11.40 14.89
C ALA A 94 2.69 11.30 15.61
N ASP A 95 2.48 12.21 16.56
CA ASP A 95 1.26 12.26 17.33
C ASP A 95 0.09 12.81 16.48
N ASN A 96 -1.11 12.24 16.64
CA ASN A 96 -2.34 12.61 15.92
C ASN A 96 -2.36 12.42 14.38
N VAL A 97 -1.39 11.71 13.80
CA VAL A 97 -1.32 11.40 12.35
C VAL A 97 -1.69 9.92 12.06
N GLY A 98 -1.77 9.08 13.08
CA GLY A 98 -1.97 7.64 12.96
C GLY A 98 -3.32 7.27 12.36
N TRP A 99 -4.41 7.88 12.82
CA TRP A 99 -5.78 7.58 12.40
C TRP A 99 -6.02 8.00 10.95
N GLN A 100 -5.45 9.13 10.53
CA GLN A 100 -5.51 9.58 9.13
C GLN A 100 -4.81 8.58 8.23
N THR A 101 -3.61 8.18 8.61
CA THR A 101 -2.80 7.19 7.88
C THR A 101 -3.50 5.83 7.82
N ALA A 102 -4.14 5.40 8.90
CA ALA A 102 -4.89 4.16 8.98
C ALA A 102 -6.10 4.13 8.04
N ILE A 103 -6.90 5.20 8.02
CA ILE A 103 -8.07 5.31 7.14
C ILE A 103 -7.63 5.31 5.67
N VAL A 104 -6.62 6.12 5.32
CA VAL A 104 -6.10 6.21 3.95
C VAL A 104 -5.54 4.85 3.50
N MET A 105 -4.79 4.16 4.36
CA MET A 105 -4.27 2.83 4.06
C MET A 105 -5.39 1.81 3.85
N ALA A 106 -6.43 1.83 4.68
CA ALA A 106 -7.56 0.91 4.53
C ALA A 106 -8.24 1.08 3.17
N LEU A 107 -8.46 2.33 2.76
CA LEU A 107 -9.06 2.66 1.46
C LEU A 107 -8.18 2.22 0.29
N ILE A 108 -6.89 2.58 0.31
CA ILE A 108 -5.95 2.24 -0.76
C ILE A 108 -5.76 0.72 -0.86
N SER A 109 -5.54 0.05 0.26
CA SER A 109 -5.32 -1.41 0.29
C SER A 109 -6.55 -2.16 -0.22
N THR A 110 -7.75 -1.74 0.17
CA THR A 110 -9.02 -2.29 -0.30
C THR A 110 -9.22 -2.06 -1.80
N ALA A 111 -8.97 -0.84 -2.28
CA ALA A 111 -9.11 -0.51 -3.70
C ALA A 111 -8.13 -1.31 -4.57
N ILE A 112 -6.86 -1.40 -4.17
CA ILE A 112 -5.85 -2.20 -4.86
C ILE A 112 -6.25 -3.67 -4.85
N ALA A 113 -6.64 -4.22 -3.70
CA ALA A 113 -7.00 -5.63 -3.56
C ALA A 113 -8.18 -6.00 -4.47
N ASN A 114 -9.25 -5.19 -4.47
CA ASN A 114 -10.43 -5.42 -5.30
C ASN A 114 -10.14 -5.32 -6.81
N GLY A 115 -9.22 -4.44 -7.21
CA GLY A 115 -8.86 -4.26 -8.62
C GLY A 115 -7.87 -5.29 -9.16
N THR A 116 -7.13 -6.00 -8.31
CA THR A 116 -5.93 -6.75 -8.73
C THR A 116 -5.85 -8.19 -8.24
N LEU A 117 -6.67 -8.59 -7.27
CA LEU A 117 -6.68 -9.94 -6.69
C LEU A 117 -7.97 -10.70 -6.98
N PRO A 118 -7.96 -12.04 -6.90
CA PRO A 118 -9.19 -12.86 -6.89
C PRO A 118 -10.12 -12.46 -5.75
N SER A 119 -11.43 -12.55 -5.97
CA SER A 119 -12.46 -12.09 -5.02
C SER A 119 -12.24 -12.56 -3.58
N GLN A 120 -11.97 -13.86 -3.39
CA GLN A 120 -11.74 -14.43 -2.05
C GLN A 120 -10.52 -13.78 -1.36
N SER A 121 -9.44 -13.52 -2.09
CA SER A 121 -8.25 -12.86 -1.56
C SER A 121 -8.50 -11.38 -1.30
N ALA A 122 -9.20 -10.70 -2.21
CA ALA A 122 -9.55 -9.30 -2.08
C ALA A 122 -10.42 -9.04 -0.84
N THR A 123 -11.42 -9.88 -0.58
CA THR A 123 -12.25 -9.80 0.62
C THR A 123 -11.43 -9.98 1.89
N ARG A 124 -10.53 -10.97 1.94
CA ARG A 124 -9.67 -11.20 3.11
C ARG A 124 -8.76 -10.01 3.39
N ILE A 125 -8.14 -9.44 2.35
CA ILE A 125 -7.28 -8.26 2.48
C ILE A 125 -8.10 -7.04 2.92
N SER A 126 -9.29 -6.84 2.38
CA SER A 126 -10.15 -5.69 2.73
C SER A 126 -10.60 -5.76 4.19
N ILE A 127 -11.04 -6.93 4.65
CA ILE A 127 -11.38 -7.17 6.08
C ILE A 127 -10.14 -6.96 6.95
N GLY A 128 -8.99 -7.51 6.55
CA GLY A 128 -7.74 -7.34 7.26
C GLY A 128 -7.33 -5.87 7.38
N ALA A 129 -7.41 -5.11 6.29
CA ALA A 129 -7.09 -3.68 6.27
C ALA A 129 -8.02 -2.87 7.17
N PHE A 130 -9.31 -3.21 7.21
CA PHE A 130 -10.29 -2.58 8.10
C PHE A 130 -9.99 -2.86 9.58
N VAL A 131 -9.77 -4.12 9.95
CA VAL A 131 -9.40 -4.50 11.31
C VAL A 131 -8.07 -3.85 11.72
N PHE A 132 -7.10 -3.83 10.81
CA PHE A 132 -5.80 -3.21 11.05
C PHE A 132 -5.90 -1.70 11.26
N ALA A 133 -6.77 -1.01 10.52
CA ALA A 133 -7.04 0.40 10.74
C ALA A 133 -7.66 0.67 12.11
N ILE A 134 -8.61 -0.16 12.56
CA ILE A 134 -9.16 -0.07 13.92
C ILE A 134 -8.06 -0.23 14.96
N LEU A 135 -7.18 -1.22 14.80
CA LEU A 135 -6.06 -1.44 15.71
C LEU A 135 -5.13 -0.22 15.79
N ILE A 136 -4.80 0.41 14.65
CA ILE A 136 -3.98 1.63 14.64
C ILE A 136 -4.67 2.77 15.38
N VAL A 137 -5.95 3.00 15.13
CA VAL A 137 -6.72 4.05 15.83
C VAL A 137 -6.75 3.79 17.35
N LEU A 138 -6.91 2.53 17.77
CA LEU A 138 -6.84 2.16 19.17
C LEU A 138 -5.44 2.39 19.75
N ILE A 139 -4.38 2.03 19.03
CA ILE A 139 -2.99 2.27 19.46
C ILE A 139 -2.79 3.76 19.70
N GLU A 140 -3.20 4.61 18.77
CA GLU A 140 -3.04 6.06 18.91
C GLU A 140 -3.84 6.63 20.10
N LEU A 141 -5.03 6.10 20.38
CA LEU A 141 -5.85 6.52 21.53
C LEU A 141 -5.24 6.14 22.90
N PHE A 142 -4.49 5.04 22.98
CA PHE A 142 -4.01 4.48 24.26
C PHE A 142 -2.48 4.52 24.43
N ALA A 143 -1.74 4.77 23.36
CA ALA A 143 -0.28 4.88 23.32
C ALA A 143 0.11 6.00 22.33
N PRO A 144 -0.16 7.27 22.70
CA PRO A 144 0.15 8.42 21.84
C PRO A 144 1.65 8.46 21.49
N GLY A 145 1.94 8.98 20.30
CA GLY A 145 3.27 8.98 19.71
C GLY A 145 4.23 9.93 20.42
N ALA A 146 5.51 9.91 20.03
CA ALA A 146 6.47 10.89 20.53
C ALA A 146 6.07 12.31 20.06
N THR A 147 6.02 13.26 20.99
CA THR A 147 5.83 14.70 20.74
C THR A 147 7.11 15.38 20.28
#